data_AF-A0A832Y366-F1
#
_entry.id   AF-A0A832Y366-F1
#
_cell.length_a   1.000
_cell.length_b   1.000
_cell.length_c   1.000
_cell.angle_alpha   90.00
_cell.angle_beta   90.00
_cell.angle_gamma   90.00
#
_symmetry.space_group_name_H-M   'P 1'
#
loop_
_entity.id
_entity.type
_entity.pdbx_description
1 polymer ?
#
loop_
_entity_poly.entity_id
_entity_poly.type
_entity_poly.pdbx_seq_one_letter_code
_entity_poly.pdbx_strand_id
1 'polypeptide(L)'
;AMPWILPEMPIDEQIASFLEETERMGRAGRLHHWVMVRPWDEVVLGLIGFDRVTRSGTAEWNIGYWVRSSEQRRGLASKSIQATLRWLGDLDDVEVELKVDPNNPAGKCTVERAVKQWGGARCILGDSAITVAGIRTVHECHLISIGPNKQSSTSKRRNKA
;
A
#
# COMPACT_ATOMS: atom_id res chain seq x y z
N ALA A 1 -1.44 -12.71 10.40
CA ALA A 1 -2.85 -12.28 10.25
C ALA A 1 -2.89 -10.90 9.57
N MET A 2 -4.06 -10.42 9.15
CA MET A 2 -4.22 -9.00 8.79
C MET A 2 -3.96 -8.15 10.04
N PRO A 3 -3.20 -7.04 9.96
CA PRO A 3 -2.67 -6.36 11.14
C PRO A 3 -3.72 -5.73 12.05
N TRP A 4 -4.96 -5.56 11.58
CA TRP A 4 -6.11 -5.02 12.33
C TRP A 4 -7.04 -6.09 12.90
N ILE A 5 -6.85 -7.36 12.55
CA ILE A 5 -7.71 -8.43 13.07
C ILE A 5 -7.29 -8.76 14.50
N LEU A 6 -8.25 -8.65 15.40
CA LEU A 6 -8.17 -9.02 16.80
C LEU A 6 -8.59 -10.48 16.95
N PRO A 7 -7.68 -11.40 17.32
CA PRO A 7 -7.98 -12.83 17.45
C PRO A 7 -9.08 -13.16 18.47
N GLU A 8 -9.26 -12.30 19.46
CA GLU A 8 -10.24 -12.41 20.54
C GLU A 8 -11.66 -12.02 20.12
N MET A 9 -11.84 -11.41 18.95
CA MET A 9 -13.13 -10.97 18.43
C MET A 9 -13.60 -11.86 17.27
N PRO A 10 -14.92 -12.00 17.04
CA PRO A 10 -15.45 -12.71 15.88
C PRO A 10 -14.89 -12.15 14.57
N ILE A 11 -14.35 -13.01 13.70
CA ILE A 11 -13.76 -12.56 12.44
C ILE A 11 -14.82 -12.00 11.49
N ASP A 12 -16.00 -12.60 11.45
CA ASP A 12 -17.07 -12.20 10.52
C ASP A 12 -17.54 -10.76 10.77
N GLU A 13 -17.68 -10.37 12.03
CA GLU A 13 -18.03 -8.99 12.42
C GLU A 13 -16.94 -7.99 12.03
N GLN A 14 -15.67 -8.34 12.24
CA GLN A 14 -14.54 -7.50 11.87
C GLN A 14 -14.43 -7.32 10.35
N ILE A 15 -14.70 -8.37 9.58
CA ILE A 15 -14.71 -8.31 8.11
C ILE A 15 -15.92 -7.50 7.62
N ALA A 16 -17.10 -7.71 8.19
CA ALA A 16 -18.30 -6.93 7.83
C ALA A 16 -18.07 -5.43 8.07
N SER A 17 -17.56 -5.06 9.24
CA SER A 17 -17.23 -3.67 9.58
C SER A 17 -16.16 -3.09 8.65
N PHE A 18 -15.13 -3.87 8.31
CA PHE A 18 -14.10 -3.45 7.34
C PHE A 18 -14.69 -3.18 5.95
N LEU A 19 -15.60 -4.04 5.47
CA LEU A 19 -16.25 -3.88 4.17
C LEU A 19 -17.17 -2.65 4.15
N GLU A 20 -17.96 -2.45 5.20
CA GLU A 20 -18.85 -1.27 5.33
C GLU A 20 -18.05 0.04 5.30
N GLU A 21 -16.96 0.12 6.06
CA GLU A 21 -16.10 1.30 6.09
C GLU A 21 -15.40 1.52 4.74
N THR A 22 -14.90 0.45 4.13
CA THR A 22 -14.27 0.50 2.80
C THR A 22 -15.25 1.01 1.74
N GLU A 23 -16.51 0.54 1.76
CA GLU A 23 -17.54 0.99 0.84
C GLU A 23 -17.91 2.46 1.07
N ARG A 24 -18.17 2.83 2.33
CA ARG A 24 -18.56 4.20 2.71
C ARG A 24 -17.48 5.21 2.31
N MET A 25 -16.22 4.93 2.63
CA MET A 25 -15.10 5.82 2.32
C MET A 25 -14.74 5.79 0.82
N GLY A 26 -14.97 4.65 0.16
CA GLY A 26 -14.84 4.50 -1.29
C GLY A 26 -15.80 5.39 -2.06
N ARG A 27 -17.09 5.38 -1.70
CA ARG A 27 -18.10 6.24 -2.32
C ARG A 27 -17.80 7.73 -2.13
N ALA A 28 -17.12 8.09 -1.04
CA ALA A 28 -16.69 9.46 -0.76
C ALA A 28 -15.38 9.85 -1.46
N GLY A 29 -14.73 8.95 -2.22
CA GLY A 29 -13.44 9.21 -2.87
C GLY A 29 -12.28 9.43 -1.90
N ARG A 30 -12.38 8.88 -0.68
CA ARG A 30 -11.38 9.03 0.41
C ARG A 30 -10.57 7.77 0.66
N LEU A 31 -11.00 6.65 0.08
CA LEU A 31 -10.34 5.36 0.20
C LEU A 31 -10.51 4.61 -1.12
N HIS A 32 -9.42 4.03 -1.63
CA HIS A 32 -9.49 3.13 -2.78
C HIS A 32 -8.87 1.80 -2.38
N HIS A 33 -9.55 0.69 -2.59
CA HIS A 33 -9.12 -0.60 -2.08
C HIS A 33 -9.34 -1.71 -3.09
N TRP A 34 -8.37 -2.63 -3.17
CA TRP A 34 -8.41 -3.78 -4.07
C TRP A 34 -8.00 -5.05 -3.35
N VAL A 35 -8.55 -6.15 -3.85
CA VAL A 35 -8.21 -7.50 -3.41
C VAL A 35 -7.35 -8.16 -4.49
N MET A 36 -6.25 -8.81 -4.07
CA MET A 36 -5.47 -9.67 -4.94
C MET A 36 -6.08 -11.07 -4.93
N VAL A 37 -6.73 -11.45 -6.03
CA VAL A 37 -7.41 -12.75 -6.18
C VAL A 37 -6.62 -13.63 -7.15
N ARG A 38 -6.47 -14.91 -6.79
CA ARG A 38 -5.87 -15.91 -7.66
C ARG A 38 -6.92 -16.45 -8.65
N PRO A 39 -6.65 -16.46 -9.97
CA PRO A 39 -7.70 -16.63 -10.95
C PRO A 39 -8.24 -18.06 -11.10
N TRP A 40 -7.53 -19.09 -10.63
CA TRP A 40 -7.94 -20.49 -10.83
C TRP A 40 -8.64 -21.15 -9.64
N ASP A 41 -8.59 -20.54 -8.45
CA ASP A 41 -9.24 -21.05 -7.22
C ASP A 41 -9.92 -19.95 -6.40
N GLU A 42 -9.95 -18.71 -6.91
CA GLU A 42 -10.55 -17.52 -6.29
C GLU A 42 -10.01 -17.17 -4.89
N VAL A 43 -8.86 -17.72 -4.51
CA VAL A 43 -8.28 -17.47 -3.19
C VAL A 43 -7.80 -16.02 -3.07
N VAL A 44 -8.19 -15.36 -1.98
CA VAL A 44 -7.66 -14.05 -1.59
C VAL A 44 -6.21 -14.18 -1.12
N LEU A 45 -5.30 -13.58 -1.90
CA LEU A 45 -3.86 -13.55 -1.67
C LEU A 45 -3.40 -12.35 -0.86
N GLY A 46 -4.20 -11.29 -0.84
CA GLY A 46 -3.93 -10.10 -0.05
C GLY A 46 -4.74 -8.88 -0.51
N LEU A 47 -4.34 -7.73 0.01
CA LEU A 47 -5.06 -6.47 -0.09
C LEU A 47 -4.08 -5.33 -0.37
N ILE A 48 -4.54 -4.30 -1.07
CA ILE A 48 -3.82 -3.03 -1.24
C ILE A 48 -4.83 -1.89 -1.29
N GLY A 49 -4.49 -0.75 -0.73
CA GLY A 49 -5.35 0.41 -0.83
C GLY A 49 -4.64 1.73 -0.56
N PHE A 50 -5.32 2.80 -0.95
CA PHE A 50 -5.00 4.18 -0.63
C PHE A 50 -6.01 4.74 0.35
N ASP A 51 -5.55 5.56 1.28
CA ASP A 51 -6.38 6.39 2.13
C ASP A 51 -5.80 7.81 2.25
N ARG A 52 -6.58 8.74 2.82
CA ARG A 52 -6.17 10.13 3.05
C ARG A 52 -5.50 10.35 4.41
N VAL A 53 -5.11 9.30 5.15
CA VAL A 53 -4.49 9.39 6.48
C VAL A 53 -2.97 9.53 6.33
N THR A 54 -2.53 10.72 5.95
CA THR A 54 -1.11 11.02 5.71
C THR A 54 -0.44 11.66 6.94
N ARG A 55 0.90 11.57 7.03
CA ARG A 55 1.70 12.16 8.13
C ARG A 55 2.91 12.96 7.65
N SER A 56 3.28 12.86 6.38
CA SER A 56 4.38 13.61 5.78
C SER A 56 4.11 15.12 5.64
N GLY A 57 2.84 15.53 5.66
CA GLY A 57 2.42 16.92 5.44
C GLY A 57 2.40 17.33 3.96
N THR A 58 2.94 16.51 3.06
CA THR A 58 2.96 16.75 1.61
C THR A 58 2.21 15.69 0.82
N ALA A 59 2.16 14.44 1.29
CA ALA A 59 1.42 13.39 0.62
C ALA A 59 -0.09 13.60 0.71
N GLU A 60 -0.74 13.36 -0.42
CA GLU A 60 -2.18 13.32 -0.56
C GLU A 60 -2.78 11.97 -0.23
N TRP A 61 -2.02 10.90 -0.49
CA TRP A 61 -2.44 9.53 -0.31
C TRP A 61 -1.41 8.74 0.49
N ASN A 62 -1.87 7.94 1.43
CA ASN A 62 -1.08 6.91 2.08
C ASN A 62 -1.44 5.56 1.45
N ILE A 63 -0.45 4.75 1.07
CA ILE A 63 -0.68 3.41 0.53
C ILE A 63 -0.30 2.33 1.56
N GLY A 64 -1.25 1.43 1.82
CA GLY A 64 -1.08 0.25 2.65
C GLY A 64 -1.26 -1.03 1.83
N TYR A 65 -0.53 -2.08 2.19
CA TYR A 65 -0.71 -3.41 1.60
C TYR A 65 -0.56 -4.51 2.64
N TRP A 66 -1.21 -5.63 2.35
CA TRP A 66 -1.05 -6.87 3.09
C TRP A 66 -1.02 -8.04 2.12
N VAL A 67 -0.09 -8.98 2.32
CA VAL A 67 -0.01 -10.23 1.56
C VAL A 67 -0.04 -11.39 2.53
N ARG A 68 -0.91 -12.36 2.27
CA ARG A 68 -1.03 -13.60 3.03
C ARG A 68 0.35 -14.23 3.19
N SER A 69 0.70 -14.67 4.40
CA SER A 69 2.02 -15.21 4.71
C SER A 69 2.46 -16.35 3.77
N SER A 70 1.55 -17.26 3.42
CA SER A 70 1.80 -18.37 2.47
C SER A 70 2.06 -17.91 1.04
N GLU A 71 1.78 -16.64 0.73
CA GLU A 71 1.87 -16.05 -0.61
C GLU A 71 2.99 -15.00 -0.73
N GLN A 72 3.72 -14.75 0.36
CA GLN A 72 4.86 -13.83 0.37
C GLN A 72 6.03 -14.36 -0.45
N ARG A 73 7.00 -13.48 -0.76
CA ARG A 73 8.17 -13.79 -1.61
C ARG A 73 7.85 -14.19 -3.05
N ARG A 74 6.59 -14.07 -3.50
CA ARG A 74 6.14 -14.29 -4.89
C ARG A 74 6.04 -12.99 -5.71
N GLY A 75 6.51 -11.87 -5.15
CA GLY A 75 6.47 -10.55 -5.78
C GLY A 75 5.08 -9.90 -5.85
N LEU A 76 4.08 -10.43 -5.14
CA LEU A 76 2.70 -9.92 -5.16
C LEU A 76 2.62 -8.46 -4.69
N ALA A 77 3.22 -8.13 -3.55
CA ALA A 77 3.23 -6.76 -3.01
C ALA A 77 3.86 -5.76 -3.99
N SER A 78 5.00 -6.09 -4.59
CA SER A 78 5.61 -5.21 -5.58
C SER A 78 4.74 -5.05 -6.82
N LYS A 79 4.12 -6.13 -7.31
CA LYS A 79 3.23 -6.06 -8.49
C LYS A 79 1.99 -5.20 -8.21
N SER A 80 1.37 -5.37 -7.04
CA SER A 80 0.19 -4.59 -6.66
C SER A 80 0.53 -3.10 -6.50
N ILE A 81 1.60 -2.76 -5.79
CA ILE A 81 2.06 -1.35 -5.67
C ILE A 81 2.31 -0.72 -7.04
N GLN A 82 2.97 -1.44 -7.96
CA GLN A 82 3.20 -0.92 -9.31
C GLN A 82 1.91 -0.72 -10.11
N ALA A 83 0.93 -1.60 -9.94
CA ALA A 83 -0.36 -1.49 -10.63
C ALA A 83 -1.18 -0.32 -10.09
N THR A 84 -1.26 -0.16 -8.76
CA THR A 84 -2.07 0.88 -8.13
C THR A 84 -1.46 2.27 -8.28
N LEU A 85 -0.12 2.40 -8.19
CA LEU A 85 0.55 3.68 -8.46
C LEU A 85 0.38 4.14 -9.92
N ARG A 86 0.36 3.19 -10.88
CA ARG A 86 0.05 3.53 -12.28
C ARG A 86 -1.39 4.00 -12.42
N TRP A 87 -2.34 3.23 -11.89
CA TRP A 87 -3.76 3.60 -11.94
C TRP A 87 -4.01 4.99 -11.37
N LEU A 88 -3.41 5.32 -10.21
CA LEU A 88 -3.56 6.64 -9.60
C LEU A 88 -2.82 7.73 -10.40
N GLY A 89 -1.64 7.42 -10.92
CA GLY A 89 -0.85 8.35 -11.71
C GLY A 89 -1.44 8.65 -13.09
N ASP A 90 -2.29 7.77 -13.63
CA ASP A 90 -3.03 8.02 -14.87
C ASP A 90 -4.17 9.05 -14.65
N LEU A 91 -4.58 9.28 -13.40
CA LEU A 91 -5.68 10.19 -13.04
C LEU A 91 -5.18 11.60 -12.69
N ASP A 92 -4.10 11.73 -11.92
CA ASP A 92 -3.66 13.01 -11.36
C ASP A 92 -2.17 13.04 -10.97
N ASP A 93 -1.61 14.25 -10.88
CA ASP A 93 -0.27 14.51 -10.35
C ASP A 93 -0.32 14.63 -8.83
N VAL A 94 -0.01 13.54 -8.12
CA VAL A 94 -0.14 13.46 -6.65
C VAL A 94 1.12 12.91 -5.99
N GLU A 95 1.28 13.25 -4.70
CA GLU A 95 2.31 12.67 -3.84
C GLU A 95 1.72 11.57 -2.95
N VAL A 96 2.36 10.40 -2.97
CA VAL A 96 1.94 9.22 -2.23
C VAL A 96 2.98 8.89 -1.16
N GLU A 97 2.56 8.71 0.09
CA GLU A 97 3.40 8.21 1.15
C GLU A 97 3.27 6.69 1.35
N LEU A 98 4.40 6.05 1.64
CA LEU A 98 4.52 4.65 2.04
C LEU A 98 5.23 4.58 3.38
N LYS A 99 4.68 3.82 4.32
CA LYS A 99 5.29 3.60 5.63
C LYS A 99 5.62 2.15 5.85
N VAL A 100 6.76 1.91 6.48
CA VAL A 100 7.22 0.56 6.79
C VAL A 100 7.85 0.47 8.16
N ASP A 101 7.52 -0.60 8.88
CA ASP A 101 8.22 -0.95 10.11
C ASP A 101 9.69 -1.29 9.76
N PRO A 102 10.69 -0.58 10.32
CA PRO A 102 12.10 -0.88 10.07
C PRO A 102 12.51 -2.31 10.48
N ASN A 103 11.76 -2.93 11.40
CA ASN A 103 11.96 -4.32 11.85
C ASN A 103 11.25 -5.35 10.95
N ASN A 104 10.66 -4.93 9.83
CA ASN A 104 10.10 -5.81 8.81
C ASN A 104 10.98 -5.79 7.54
N PRO A 105 12.04 -6.63 7.44
CA PRO A 105 12.95 -6.62 6.30
C PRO A 105 12.26 -6.84 4.95
N ALA A 106 11.26 -7.72 4.89
CA ALA A 106 10.53 -8.00 3.66
C ALA A 106 9.71 -6.79 3.20
N GLY A 107 9.07 -6.10 4.14
CA GLY A 107 8.36 -4.86 3.89
C GLY A 107 9.32 -3.76 3.43
N LYS A 108 10.46 -3.62 4.13
CA LYS A 108 11.46 -2.58 3.84
C LYS A 108 12.03 -2.74 2.44
N CYS A 109 12.47 -3.94 2.06
CA CYS A 109 12.91 -4.21 0.69
C CYS A 109 11.84 -3.92 -0.36
N THR A 110 10.57 -4.17 -0.05
CA THR A 110 9.45 -3.87 -0.96
C THR A 110 9.27 -2.36 -1.16
N VAL A 111 9.29 -1.59 -0.08
CA VAL A 111 9.17 -0.12 -0.12
C VAL A 111 10.38 0.51 -0.80
N GLU A 112 11.60 0.16 -0.41
CA GLU A 112 12.83 0.66 -1.03
C GLU A 112 12.86 0.39 -2.53
N ARG A 113 12.40 -0.80 -2.96
CA ARG A 113 12.29 -1.14 -4.38
C ARG A 113 11.28 -0.24 -5.08
N ALA A 114 10.10 -0.01 -4.50
CA ALA A 114 9.08 0.86 -5.08
C ALA A 114 9.61 2.29 -5.22
N VAL A 115 10.18 2.84 -4.14
CA VAL A 115 10.82 4.15 -4.10
C VAL A 115 11.87 4.29 -5.20
N LYS A 116 12.81 3.32 -5.31
CA LYS A 116 13.82 3.33 -6.38
C LYS A 116 13.22 3.27 -7.79
N GLN A 117 12.17 2.46 -7.98
CA GLN A 117 11.56 2.28 -9.31
C GLN A 117 10.83 3.54 -9.81
N TRP A 118 10.25 4.30 -8.89
CA TRP A 118 9.49 5.52 -9.19
C TRP A 118 10.27 6.81 -8.94
N GLY A 119 11.53 6.74 -8.51
CA GLY A 119 12.33 7.93 -8.21
C GLY A 119 11.85 8.68 -6.98
N GLY A 120 11.24 7.97 -6.02
CA GLY A 120 10.83 8.53 -4.74
C GLY A 120 11.99 8.80 -3.79
N ALA A 121 11.68 9.25 -2.58
CA ALA A 121 12.66 9.59 -1.56
C ALA A 121 12.20 9.21 -0.14
N ARG A 122 13.14 9.14 0.80
CA ARG A 122 12.87 9.01 2.23
C ARG A 122 12.38 10.36 2.79
N CYS A 123 11.32 10.36 3.60
CA CYS A 123 10.79 11.54 4.28
C CYS A 123 10.84 11.35 5.79
N ILE A 124 11.90 11.82 6.44
CA ILE A 124 12.12 11.65 7.89
C ILE A 124 11.02 12.37 8.69
N LEU A 125 10.57 13.54 8.23
CA LEU A 125 9.51 14.31 8.89
C LEU A 125 8.16 13.57 8.92
N GLY A 126 7.94 12.62 7.99
CA GLY A 126 6.73 11.81 7.94
C GLY A 126 6.76 10.56 8.81
N ASP A 127 7.87 10.30 9.52
CA ASP A 127 7.97 9.16 10.43
C ASP A 127 6.94 9.27 11.53
N SER A 128 6.24 8.16 11.78
CA SER A 128 5.14 8.16 12.74
C SER A 128 5.04 6.83 13.44
N ALA A 129 4.70 6.88 14.73
CA ALA A 129 4.41 5.69 15.50
C ALA A 129 3.09 5.06 15.03
N ILE A 130 3.15 3.79 14.64
CA ILE A 130 2.00 2.99 14.21
C ILE A 130 1.90 1.78 15.14
N THR A 131 0.70 1.48 15.59
CA THR A 131 0.42 0.30 16.41
C THR A 131 -0.07 -0.83 15.51
N VAL A 132 0.66 -1.94 15.48
CA VAL A 132 0.27 -3.17 14.76
C VAL A 132 0.25 -4.32 15.76
N ALA A 133 -0.89 -5.01 15.87
CA ALA A 133 -1.07 -6.11 16.83
C ALA A 133 -0.63 -5.76 18.26
N GLY A 134 -0.96 -4.55 18.74
CA GLY A 134 -0.61 -4.05 20.07
C GLY A 134 0.83 -3.53 20.23
N ILE A 135 1.70 -3.73 19.24
CA ILE A 135 3.10 -3.27 19.27
C ILE A 135 3.18 -1.91 18.56
N ARG A 136 3.70 -0.90 19.26
CA ARG A 136 3.88 0.45 18.72
C ARG A 136 5.31 0.65 18.22
N THR A 137 5.49 0.76 16.91
CA THR A 137 6.80 0.98 16.28
C THR A 137 6.80 2.29 15.49
N VAL A 138 7.93 2.99 15.42
CA VAL A 138 8.11 4.14 14.53
C VAL A 138 8.38 3.64 13.12
N HIS A 139 7.44 3.88 12.20
CA HIS A 139 7.58 3.47 10.81
C HIS A 139 8.32 4.52 10.00
N GLU A 140 9.19 4.06 9.10
CA GLU A 140 9.93 4.87 8.15
C GLU A 140 9.00 5.33 7.02
N CYS A 141 8.87 6.65 6.83
CA CYS A 141 8.05 7.24 5.78
C CYS A 141 8.85 7.52 4.49
N HIS A 142 8.25 7.21 3.35
CA HIS A 142 8.81 7.41 2.02
C HIS A 142 7.78 8.06 1.13
N LEU A 143 8.21 8.89 0.19
CA LEU A 143 7.36 9.62 -0.74
C LEU A 143 7.63 9.19 -2.18
N ILE A 144 6.56 9.06 -2.95
CA ILE A 144 6.60 8.84 -4.39
C ILE A 144 5.67 9.86 -5.05
N SER A 145 6.21 10.73 -5.88
CA SER A 145 5.41 11.61 -6.74
C SER A 145 5.05 10.87 -8.03
N ILE A 146 3.76 10.78 -8.35
CA ILE A 146 3.22 10.16 -9.56
C ILE A 146 2.43 11.18 -10.37
N GLY A 147 2.12 10.84 -11.61
CA GLY A 147 1.31 11.67 -12.51
C GLY A 147 1.41 11.18 -13.96
N PRO A 148 0.58 11.70 -14.87
CA PRO A 148 0.46 11.14 -16.23
C PRO A 148 1.78 11.16 -17.00
N ASN A 149 2.63 12.14 -16.71
CA ASN A 149 3.95 12.32 -17.32
C ASN A 149 5.10 11.69 -16.52
N LYS A 150 4.82 11.12 -15.34
CA LYS A 150 5.80 10.55 -14.40
C LYS A 150 5.65 9.02 -14.36
N GLN A 151 6.16 8.36 -15.40
CA GLN A 151 6.15 6.90 -15.46
C GLN A 151 7.35 6.28 -14.73
N SER A 152 7.13 5.11 -14.12
CA SER A 152 8.21 4.34 -13.51
C SER A 152 9.34 4.04 -14.50
N SER A 153 10.57 4.01 -13.99
CA SER A 153 11.78 3.70 -14.77
C SER A 153 11.70 2.37 -15.54
N THR A 154 10.82 1.46 -15.10
CA THR A 154 10.59 0.14 -15.73
C THR A 154 9.64 0.23 -16.93
N SER A 155 8.66 1.15 -16.92
CA SER A 155 7.77 1.38 -18.06
C SER A 155 8.51 1.97 -19.27
N LYS A 156 9.49 2.87 -19.03
CA LYS A 156 10.36 3.42 -20.08
C LYS A 156 11.20 2.37 -20.83
N ARG A 157 11.44 1.19 -20.23
CA ARG A 157 12.19 0.08 -20.87
C ARG A 157 11.34 -0.80 -21.77
N ARG A 158 10.01 -0.89 -21.57
CA ARG A 158 9.13 -1.73 -22.43
C ARG A 158 8.78 -1.07 -23.77
N ASN A 159 8.81 0.26 -23.86
CA ASN A 159 8.52 1.00 -25.10
C ASN A 159 9.74 1.18 -26.04
N LYS A 160 10.83 0.45 -25.81
CA LYS A 160 12.05 0.48 -26.64
C LYS A 160 12.37 -0.87 -27.30
N ALA A 161 11.41 -1.80 -27.32
CA ALA A 161 11.54 -3.10 -27.98
C ALA A 161 10.57 -3.18 -29.15
#